data_AF-K7GC63-F1
#
_entry.id   AF-K7GC63-F1
#
_cell.length_a   1.000
_cell.length_b   1.000
_cell.length_c   1.000
_cell.angle_alpha   90.00
_cell.angle_beta   90.00
_cell.angle_gamma   90.00
#
_symmetry.space_group_name_H-M   'P 1'
#
loop_
_entity.id
_entity.type
_entity.pdbx_description
1 polymer ?
#
loop_
_entity_poly.entity_id
_entity_poly.type
_entity_poly.pdbx_seq_one_letter_code
_entity_poly.pdbx_strand_id
1 'polypeptide(L)'
;MQTWKEYYLHRSKLEHHMASGRPSADYTCLAMRGHKGKIVAMAYLSNNEHVFGAGKLRSVVCTASTDGTIRAWQVQEGIQIWSSPTQEVPFVKVITVPQYKLAISTDAHGTIKVWDGETGEELAAFSTSSSSCSLVTFSVNKQLFLAAATAGGAIYILEVPNLNQVSHITAFQNSSIDLLLCSPDKQWLVAGSTENADTSLKMNHPYLVLCLSTTVL
;
A
#
# COMPACT_ATOMS: atom_id res chain seq x y z
N MET A 1 -30.40 6.11 19.83
CA MET A 1 -29.10 6.11 20.55
C MET A 1 -28.77 4.66 20.87
N GLN A 2 -27.69 4.12 20.31
CA GLN A 2 -27.18 2.82 20.72
C GLN A 2 -26.58 2.94 22.12
N THR A 3 -26.82 1.94 22.96
CA THR A 3 -26.39 1.97 24.36
C THR A 3 -25.02 1.31 24.53
N TRP A 4 -24.27 1.74 25.54
CA TRP A 4 -23.02 1.06 25.95
C TRP A 4 -23.20 -0.43 26.22
N LYS A 5 -24.40 -0.84 26.65
CA LYS A 5 -24.77 -2.24 26.84
C LYS A 5 -24.75 -3.03 25.53
N GLU A 6 -25.30 -2.48 24.46
CA GLU A 6 -25.32 -3.13 23.14
C GLU A 6 -23.90 -3.27 22.57
N TYR A 7 -23.09 -2.21 22.70
CA TYR A 7 -21.68 -2.24 22.33
C TYR A 7 -20.92 -3.35 23.07
N TYR A 8 -21.06 -3.39 24.40
CA TYR A 8 -20.39 -4.38 25.23
C TYR A 8 -20.78 -5.82 24.86
N LEU A 9 -22.08 -6.08 24.70
CA LEU A 9 -22.57 -7.41 24.31
C LEU A 9 -22.05 -7.83 22.93
N HIS A 10 -21.97 -6.90 21.98
CA HIS A 10 -21.42 -7.19 20.66
C HIS A 10 -19.92 -7.48 20.71
N ARG A 11 -19.14 -6.66 21.42
CA ARG A 11 -17.69 -6.89 21.60
C ARG A 11 -17.39 -8.22 22.29
N SER A 12 -18.11 -8.52 23.36
CA SER A 12 -17.96 -9.79 24.09
C SER A 12 -18.25 -11.00 23.20
N LYS A 13 -19.26 -10.94 22.33
CA LYS A 13 -19.55 -12.01 21.35
C LYS A 13 -18.42 -12.16 20.34
N LEU A 14 -17.90 -11.06 19.78
CA LEU A 14 -16.78 -11.10 18.84
C LEU A 14 -15.53 -11.72 19.47
N GLU A 15 -15.19 -11.33 20.70
CA GLU A 15 -14.05 -11.91 21.42
C GLU A 15 -14.24 -13.40 21.68
N HIS A 16 -15.45 -13.82 22.07
CA HIS A 16 -15.76 -15.23 22.24
C HIS A 16 -15.62 -16.03 20.94
N HIS A 17 -16.12 -15.49 19.83
CA HIS A 17 -15.98 -16.10 18.50
C HIS A 17 -14.50 -16.21 18.10
N MET A 18 -13.73 -15.14 18.26
CA MET A 18 -12.29 -15.15 17.98
C MET A 18 -11.53 -16.17 18.84
N ALA A 19 -11.91 -16.34 20.11
CA ALA A 19 -11.29 -17.30 21.01
C ALA A 19 -11.65 -18.76 20.68
N SER A 20 -12.87 -19.02 20.21
CA SER A 20 -13.34 -20.38 19.95
C SER A 20 -13.04 -20.87 18.53
N GLY A 21 -12.90 -19.97 17.55
CA GLY A 21 -12.33 -20.26 16.24
C GLY A 21 -13.04 -21.37 15.47
N ARG A 22 -14.36 -21.52 15.63
CA ARG A 22 -15.13 -22.54 14.93
C ARG A 22 -15.46 -22.06 13.52
N PRO A 23 -15.12 -22.85 12.48
CA PRO A 23 -15.49 -22.51 11.12
C PRO A 23 -17.01 -22.37 11.00
N SER A 24 -17.49 -21.43 10.18
CA SER A 24 -18.91 -21.15 9.89
C SER A 24 -19.77 -20.59 11.04
N ALA A 25 -19.30 -20.66 12.29
CA ALA A 25 -19.95 -20.03 13.45
C ALA A 25 -19.25 -18.74 13.87
N ASP A 26 -17.91 -18.76 13.92
CA ASP A 26 -17.12 -17.66 14.48
C ASP A 26 -16.41 -16.84 13.41
N TYR A 27 -16.06 -17.48 12.29
CA TYR A 27 -15.51 -16.83 11.11
C TYR A 27 -15.94 -17.54 9.83
N THR A 28 -15.86 -16.80 8.72
CA THR A 28 -16.12 -17.30 7.38
C THR A 28 -14.82 -17.28 6.59
N CYS A 29 -14.47 -18.40 5.97
CA CYS A 29 -13.35 -18.47 5.03
C CYS A 29 -13.90 -18.43 3.61
N LEU A 30 -13.48 -17.43 2.84
CA LEU A 30 -13.87 -17.28 1.44
C LEU A 30 -12.63 -17.46 0.57
N ALA A 31 -12.72 -18.36 -0.41
CA ALA A 31 -11.70 -18.53 -1.42
C ALA A 31 -12.08 -17.73 -2.68
N MET A 32 -11.41 -16.61 -2.89
CA MET A 32 -11.59 -15.77 -4.08
C MET A 32 -10.66 -16.26 -5.19
N ARG A 33 -11.23 -16.59 -6.35
CA ARG A 33 -10.48 -17.08 -7.51
C ARG A 33 -10.54 -16.06 -8.64
N GLY A 34 -9.41 -15.82 -9.30
CA GLY A 34 -9.37 -14.99 -10.51
C GLY A 34 -7.98 -14.72 -11.06
N HIS A 35 -7.00 -14.46 -10.20
CA HIS A 35 -5.61 -14.32 -10.63
C HIS A 35 -5.09 -15.62 -11.26
N LYS A 36 -4.35 -15.47 -12.36
CA LYS A 36 -3.69 -16.56 -13.07
C LYS A 36 -2.23 -16.75 -12.64
N GLY A 37 -1.73 -15.83 -11.81
CA GLY A 37 -0.36 -15.80 -11.30
C GLY A 37 -0.31 -15.82 -9.78
N LYS A 38 0.90 -15.67 -9.24
CA LYS A 38 1.10 -15.54 -7.79
C LYS A 38 0.59 -14.17 -7.35
N ILE A 39 -0.11 -14.12 -6.22
CA ILE A 39 -0.44 -12.84 -5.57
C ILE A 39 0.79 -12.40 -4.80
N VAL A 40 1.32 -11.22 -5.13
CA VAL A 40 2.55 -10.68 -4.54
C VAL A 40 2.29 -9.69 -3.42
N ALA A 41 1.14 -9.02 -3.46
CA ALA A 41 0.77 -8.02 -2.48
C ALA A 41 -0.76 -7.89 -2.38
N MET A 42 -1.21 -7.43 -1.20
CA MET A 42 -2.60 -7.22 -0.86
C MET A 42 -2.71 -5.98 0.04
N ALA A 43 -3.71 -5.13 -0.20
CA ALA A 43 -3.94 -3.92 0.59
C ALA A 43 -5.43 -3.58 0.66
N TYR A 44 -5.92 -3.15 1.84
CA TYR A 44 -7.31 -2.74 2.01
C TYR A 44 -7.56 -1.37 1.40
N LEU A 45 -8.55 -1.26 0.52
CA LEU A 45 -9.00 0.00 -0.06
C LEU A 45 -10.12 0.65 0.78
N SER A 46 -10.87 -0.13 1.54
CA SER A 46 -11.85 0.41 2.48
C SER A 46 -11.19 0.95 3.76
N ASN A 47 -11.66 2.09 4.27
CA ASN A 47 -11.30 2.55 5.61
C ASN A 47 -11.74 1.52 6.67
N ASN A 48 -10.90 1.28 7.67
CA ASN A 48 -11.21 0.45 8.85
C ASN A 48 -12.13 1.19 9.84
N GLU A 49 -13.14 1.92 9.36
CA GLU A 49 -14.15 2.47 10.24
C GLU A 49 -15.14 1.38 10.60
N HIS A 50 -14.83 0.63 11.67
CA HIS A 50 -15.81 -0.16 12.38
C HIS A 50 -16.83 0.79 13.02
N VAL A 51 -17.82 1.22 12.25
CA VAL A 51 -18.98 1.91 12.80
C VAL A 51 -19.94 0.87 13.32
N PHE A 52 -19.95 0.71 14.65
CA PHE A 52 -20.94 -0.11 15.33
C PHE A 52 -22.35 0.37 14.93
N GLY A 53 -23.17 -0.52 14.35
CA GLY A 53 -24.54 -0.20 13.94
C GLY A 53 -24.73 0.36 12.54
N ALA A 54 -23.66 0.69 11.80
CA ALA A 54 -23.80 0.98 10.37
C ALA A 54 -24.00 -0.34 9.62
N GLY A 55 -24.88 -0.33 8.61
CA GLY A 55 -25.20 -1.49 7.79
C GLY A 55 -23.98 -2.17 7.14
N LYS A 56 -24.23 -3.31 6.49
CA LYS A 56 -23.28 -4.24 5.86
C LYS A 56 -21.97 -3.55 5.44
N LEU A 57 -20.92 -3.72 6.25
CA LEU A 57 -19.58 -3.26 5.94
C LEU A 57 -19.20 -3.79 4.55
N ARG A 58 -18.81 -2.92 3.63
CA ARG A 58 -18.29 -3.30 2.31
C ARG A 58 -16.79 -3.08 2.34
N SER A 59 -16.08 -4.07 2.87
CA SER A 59 -14.62 -4.03 2.88
C SER A 59 -14.12 -4.39 1.50
N VAL A 60 -13.25 -3.55 0.97
CA VAL A 60 -12.65 -3.76 -0.35
C VAL A 60 -11.16 -4.00 -0.16
N VAL A 61 -10.64 -5.03 -0.80
CA VAL A 61 -9.22 -5.35 -0.80
C VAL A 61 -8.71 -5.39 -2.24
N CYS A 62 -7.56 -4.77 -2.48
CA CYS A 62 -6.84 -4.82 -3.74
C CYS A 62 -5.73 -5.87 -3.66
N THR A 63 -5.58 -6.67 -4.71
CA THR A 63 -4.52 -7.67 -4.86
C THR A 63 -3.73 -7.39 -6.13
N ALA A 64 -2.41 -7.45 -6.05
CA ALA A 64 -1.52 -7.41 -7.20
C ALA A 64 -0.90 -8.78 -7.46
N SER A 65 -0.70 -9.12 -8.74
CA SER A 65 -0.22 -10.43 -9.13
C SER A 65 0.85 -10.38 -10.22
N THR A 66 1.64 -11.45 -10.28
CA THR A 66 2.58 -11.71 -11.36
C THR A 66 1.90 -11.98 -12.70
N ASP A 67 0.57 -12.10 -12.75
CA ASP A 67 -0.18 -12.18 -14.02
C ASP A 67 -0.38 -10.83 -14.72
N GLY A 68 0.25 -9.76 -14.21
CA GLY A 68 0.15 -8.42 -14.78
C GLY A 68 -1.20 -7.75 -14.53
N THR A 69 -1.99 -8.24 -13.57
CA THR A 69 -3.27 -7.61 -13.19
C THR A 69 -3.31 -7.19 -11.74
N ILE A 70 -4.11 -6.17 -11.48
CA ILE A 70 -4.57 -5.77 -10.14
C ILE A 70 -6.06 -6.01 -10.10
N ARG A 71 -6.56 -6.55 -8.99
CA ARG A 71 -7.99 -6.82 -8.80
C ARG A 71 -8.45 -6.27 -7.49
N ALA A 72 -9.67 -5.76 -7.46
CA ALA A 72 -10.36 -5.40 -6.22
C ALA A 72 -11.48 -6.40 -5.92
N TRP A 73 -11.63 -6.70 -4.64
CA TRP A 73 -12.58 -7.69 -4.15
C TRP A 73 -13.40 -7.14 -3.00
N GLN A 74 -14.70 -7.41 -3.03
CA GLN A 74 -15.58 -7.21 -1.90
C GLN A 74 -15.45 -8.41 -0.96
N VAL A 75 -14.87 -8.18 0.22
CA VAL A 75 -14.45 -9.25 1.15
C VAL A 75 -15.65 -10.05 1.66
N GLN A 76 -16.78 -9.39 1.94
CA GLN A 76 -17.94 -10.04 2.57
C GLN A 76 -18.65 -11.04 1.65
N GLU A 77 -18.62 -10.80 0.35
CA GLU A 77 -19.33 -11.61 -0.64
C GLU A 77 -18.37 -12.41 -1.54
N GLY A 78 -17.06 -12.15 -1.44
CA GLY A 78 -16.04 -12.78 -2.27
C GLY A 78 -16.15 -12.40 -3.75
N ILE A 79 -16.80 -11.28 -4.06
CA ILE A 79 -17.07 -10.84 -5.43
C ILE A 79 -15.94 -9.94 -5.91
N GLN A 80 -15.45 -10.19 -7.13
CA GLN A 80 -14.55 -9.25 -7.81
C GLN A 80 -15.31 -8.00 -8.23
N ILE A 81 -14.83 -6.83 -7.83
CA ILE A 81 -15.42 -5.54 -8.18
C ILE A 81 -14.90 -5.10 -9.55
N TRP A 82 -13.58 -5.14 -9.73
CA TRP A 82 -12.92 -4.79 -10.99
C TRP A 82 -11.60 -5.54 -11.15
N SER A 83 -11.07 -5.55 -12.37
CA SER A 83 -9.75 -6.03 -12.72
C SER A 83 -9.11 -5.03 -13.68
N SER A 84 -7.86 -4.67 -13.45
CA SER A 84 -7.09 -3.87 -14.40
C SER A 84 -6.88 -4.66 -15.70
N PRO A 85 -6.60 -3.95 -16.82
CA PRO A 85 -6.05 -4.59 -18.01
C PRO A 85 -4.74 -5.31 -17.68
N THR A 86 -4.53 -6.45 -18.33
CA THR A 86 -3.28 -7.21 -18.22
C THR A 86 -2.12 -6.38 -18.78
N GLN A 87 -1.09 -6.20 -17.97
CA GLN A 87 0.18 -5.60 -18.34
C GLN A 87 1.19 -6.69 -18.70
N GLU A 88 2.13 -6.37 -19.59
CA GLU A 88 3.21 -7.30 -19.97
C GLU A 88 4.20 -7.53 -18.83
N VAL A 89 4.44 -6.49 -18.03
CA VAL A 89 5.39 -6.52 -16.91
C VAL A 89 4.64 -6.94 -15.64
N PRO A 90 5.14 -7.96 -14.91
CA PRO A 90 4.55 -8.37 -13.64
C PRO A 90 4.54 -7.25 -12.60
N PHE A 91 3.43 -7.11 -11.87
CA PHE A 91 3.39 -6.27 -10.68
C PHE A 91 4.19 -6.91 -9.55
N VAL A 92 4.86 -6.07 -8.75
CA VAL A 92 5.65 -6.49 -7.59
C VAL A 92 5.07 -5.98 -6.27
N LYS A 93 4.30 -4.88 -6.30
CA LYS A 93 3.69 -4.30 -5.08
C LYS A 93 2.39 -3.58 -5.41
N VAL A 94 1.49 -3.54 -4.43
CA VAL A 94 0.35 -2.62 -4.39
C VAL A 94 0.20 -2.04 -2.98
N ILE A 95 -0.09 -0.75 -2.91
CA ILE A 95 -0.53 -0.06 -1.70
C ILE A 95 -1.83 0.67 -2.03
N THR A 96 -2.60 1.01 -1.00
CA THR A 96 -3.86 1.73 -1.15
C THR A 96 -3.83 3.01 -0.36
N VAL A 97 -4.64 3.98 -0.80
CA VAL A 97 -4.91 5.20 -0.07
C VAL A 97 -6.43 5.35 0.08
N PRO A 98 -7.02 4.62 1.04
CA PRO A 98 -8.47 4.51 1.22
C PRO A 98 -9.24 5.83 1.26
N GLN A 99 -8.69 6.84 1.95
CA GLN A 99 -9.33 8.15 2.10
C GLN A 99 -9.47 8.92 0.77
N TYR A 100 -8.64 8.61 -0.22
CA TYR A 100 -8.72 9.16 -1.58
C TYR A 100 -9.25 8.13 -2.59
N LYS A 101 -9.63 6.93 -2.12
CA LYS A 101 -10.05 5.79 -2.96
C LYS A 101 -9.05 5.46 -4.06
N LEU A 102 -7.77 5.45 -3.74
CA LEU A 102 -6.71 5.15 -4.72
C LEU A 102 -6.06 3.80 -4.44
N ALA A 103 -5.66 3.10 -5.50
CA ALA A 103 -4.66 2.05 -5.44
C ALA A 103 -3.41 2.50 -6.20
N ILE A 104 -2.23 2.16 -5.70
CA ILE A 104 -0.95 2.50 -6.32
C ILE A 104 -0.14 1.22 -6.44
N SER A 105 0.36 0.93 -7.63
CA SER A 105 1.13 -0.28 -7.92
C SER A 105 2.49 0.04 -8.49
N THR A 106 3.43 -0.88 -8.31
CA THR A 106 4.71 -0.91 -9.02
C THR A 106 4.92 -2.23 -9.73
N ASP A 107 5.51 -2.15 -10.92
CA ASP A 107 5.95 -3.31 -11.69
C ASP A 107 7.45 -3.59 -11.50
N ALA A 108 7.92 -4.70 -12.09
CA ALA A 108 9.32 -5.13 -12.01
C ALA A 108 10.31 -4.18 -12.71
N HIS A 109 9.84 -3.29 -13.58
CA HIS A 109 10.67 -2.32 -14.30
C HIS A 109 10.62 -0.92 -13.69
N GLY A 110 9.89 -0.73 -12.59
CA GLY A 110 9.79 0.54 -11.89
C GLY A 110 8.71 1.46 -12.45
N THR A 111 7.78 0.95 -13.25
CA THR A 111 6.57 1.71 -13.61
C THR A 111 5.65 1.74 -12.40
N ILE A 112 5.37 2.94 -11.93
CA ILE A 112 4.36 3.25 -10.93
C ILE A 112 3.08 3.60 -11.66
N LYS A 113 1.95 3.02 -11.26
CA LYS A 113 0.62 3.40 -11.75
C LYS A 113 -0.29 3.73 -10.58
N VAL A 114 -1.13 4.75 -10.76
CA VAL A 114 -2.24 5.09 -9.86
C VAL A 114 -3.54 4.66 -10.52
N TRP A 115 -4.39 4.00 -9.75
CA TRP A 115 -5.68 3.49 -10.17
C TRP A 115 -6.78 4.11 -9.33
N ASP A 116 -7.90 4.42 -9.98
CA ASP A 116 -9.15 4.66 -9.30
C ASP A 116 -9.59 3.37 -8.59
N GLY A 117 -9.77 3.45 -7.28
CA GLY A 117 -10.09 2.30 -6.44
C GLY A 117 -11.53 1.81 -6.59
N GLU A 118 -12.44 2.61 -7.14
CA GLU A 118 -13.84 2.21 -7.37
C GLU A 118 -14.01 1.57 -8.76
N THR A 119 -13.37 2.13 -9.79
CA THR A 119 -13.55 1.70 -11.18
C THR A 119 -12.43 0.78 -11.68
N GLY A 120 -11.24 0.87 -11.10
CA GLY A 120 -10.04 0.21 -11.61
C GLY A 120 -9.43 0.90 -12.83
N GLU A 121 -9.86 2.12 -13.16
CA GLU A 121 -9.29 2.91 -14.25
C GLU A 121 -7.90 3.44 -13.89
N GLU A 122 -7.00 3.46 -14.86
CA GLU A 122 -5.68 4.06 -14.70
C GLU A 122 -5.78 5.58 -14.73
N LEU A 123 -5.32 6.23 -13.66
CA LEU A 123 -5.35 7.69 -13.53
C LEU A 123 -4.02 8.33 -13.96
N ALA A 124 -2.90 7.67 -13.69
CA ALA A 124 -1.57 8.17 -14.01
C ALA A 124 -0.53 7.04 -14.03
N ALA A 125 0.56 7.26 -14.75
CA ALA A 125 1.74 6.41 -14.77
C ALA A 125 3.03 7.23 -14.69
N PHE A 126 4.04 6.69 -14.00
CA PHE A 126 5.37 7.28 -13.89
C PHE A 126 6.42 6.17 -13.93
N SER A 127 7.46 6.34 -14.76
CA SER A 127 8.57 5.37 -14.83
C SER A 127 9.79 5.92 -14.10
N THR A 128 10.25 5.21 -13.09
CA THR A 128 11.51 5.53 -12.39
C THR A 128 12.75 5.09 -13.19
N SER A 129 12.57 4.35 -14.29
CA SER A 129 13.63 3.73 -15.11
C SER A 129 14.60 2.85 -14.32
N SER A 130 14.18 2.37 -13.15
CA SER A 130 14.97 1.54 -12.24
C SER A 130 14.07 0.47 -11.62
N SER A 131 14.54 -0.78 -11.64
CA SER A 131 13.77 -1.92 -11.15
C SER A 131 13.46 -1.80 -9.65
N SER A 132 12.46 -2.57 -9.21
CA SER A 132 12.06 -2.77 -7.82
C SER A 132 11.89 -1.48 -7.02
N CYS A 133 10.66 -0.99 -6.98
CA CYS A 133 10.33 0.26 -6.29
C CYS A 133 9.61 0.00 -4.94
N SER A 134 10.23 0.44 -3.85
CA SER A 134 9.60 0.53 -2.53
C SER A 134 8.74 1.79 -2.47
N LEU A 135 7.44 1.61 -2.25
CA LEU A 135 6.47 2.70 -2.17
C LEU A 135 6.01 3.00 -0.74
N VAL A 136 5.88 4.30 -0.42
CA VAL A 136 5.24 4.83 0.80
C VAL A 136 4.45 6.09 0.46
N THR A 137 3.22 6.19 0.97
CA THR A 137 2.40 7.39 0.85
C THR A 137 2.43 8.22 2.12
N PHE A 138 2.41 9.53 1.96
CA PHE A 138 2.35 10.48 3.06
C PHE A 138 1.58 11.73 2.63
N SER A 139 1.16 12.53 3.60
CA SER A 139 0.37 13.73 3.34
C SER A 139 0.98 14.90 4.09
N VAL A 140 1.22 16.00 3.38
CA VAL A 140 1.71 17.27 3.94
C VAL A 140 0.70 18.34 3.59
N ASN A 141 0.22 19.10 4.58
CA ASN A 141 -0.78 20.16 4.37
C ASN A 141 -2.04 19.72 3.60
N LYS A 142 -2.52 18.49 3.85
CA LYS A 142 -3.67 17.84 3.17
C LYS A 142 -3.43 17.49 1.69
N GLN A 143 -2.22 17.65 1.17
CA GLN A 143 -1.83 17.19 -0.15
C GLN A 143 -1.15 15.82 -0.06
N LEU A 144 -1.49 14.92 -0.97
CA LEU A 144 -0.99 13.54 -0.97
C LEU A 144 0.26 13.41 -1.84
N PHE A 145 1.28 12.78 -1.26
CA PHE A 145 2.54 12.48 -1.92
C PHE A 145 2.87 10.99 -1.84
N LEU A 146 3.63 10.53 -2.82
CA LEU A 146 4.20 9.20 -2.90
C LEU A 146 5.72 9.32 -2.89
N ALA A 147 6.36 8.67 -1.93
CA ALA A 147 7.79 8.39 -1.99
C ALA A 147 8.01 7.03 -2.66
N ALA A 148 8.81 7.01 -3.71
CA ALA A 148 9.20 5.81 -4.42
C ALA A 148 10.73 5.66 -4.39
N ALA A 149 11.21 4.65 -3.69
CA ALA A 149 12.63 4.33 -3.58
C ALA A 149 12.99 3.22 -4.56
N THR A 150 14.09 3.36 -5.29
CA THR A 150 14.52 2.44 -6.35
C THR A 150 15.70 1.56 -5.92
N ALA A 151 15.92 0.48 -6.67
CA ALA A 151 17.13 -0.34 -6.53
C ALA A 151 18.43 0.45 -6.85
N GLY A 152 18.33 1.52 -7.63
CA GLY A 152 19.47 2.42 -7.92
C GLY A 152 19.81 3.41 -6.80
N GLY A 153 19.14 3.32 -5.65
CA GLY A 153 19.36 4.23 -4.52
C GLY A 153 18.73 5.61 -4.69
N ALA A 154 17.87 5.78 -5.68
CA ALA A 154 17.12 7.00 -5.91
C ALA A 154 15.78 6.98 -5.15
N ILE A 155 15.34 8.15 -4.69
CA ILE A 155 14.04 8.38 -4.09
C ILE A 155 13.35 9.48 -4.88
N TYR A 156 12.21 9.14 -5.46
CA TYR A 156 11.32 10.06 -6.15
C TYR A 156 10.20 10.47 -5.19
N ILE A 157 9.92 11.78 -5.13
CA ILE A 157 8.74 12.32 -4.46
C ILE A 157 7.77 12.78 -5.54
N LEU A 158 6.63 12.13 -5.59
CA LEU A 158 5.60 12.35 -6.60
C LEU A 158 4.32 12.87 -5.95
N GLU A 159 3.67 13.83 -6.59
CA GLU A 159 2.33 14.28 -6.22
C GLU A 159 1.29 13.28 -6.73
N VAL A 160 0.36 12.87 -5.86
CA VAL A 160 -0.71 11.91 -6.20
C VAL A 160 -2.04 12.68 -6.33
N PRO A 161 -2.90 12.38 -7.32
CA PRO A 161 -2.91 11.20 -8.19
C PRO A 161 -2.09 11.29 -9.47
N ASN A 162 -1.70 12.49 -9.91
CA ASN A 162 -1.15 12.69 -11.26
C ASN A 162 0.27 12.16 -11.47
N LEU A 163 0.95 11.75 -10.38
CA LEU A 163 2.36 11.33 -10.36
C LEU A 163 3.32 12.41 -10.91
N ASN A 164 3.02 13.68 -10.67
CA ASN A 164 3.94 14.76 -11.02
C ASN A 164 5.18 14.68 -10.13
N GLN A 165 6.37 14.63 -10.74
CA GLN A 165 7.62 14.63 -9.96
C GLN A 165 7.86 15.99 -9.31
N VAL A 166 7.86 16.00 -7.97
CA VAL A 166 8.16 17.18 -7.14
C VAL A 166 9.64 17.25 -6.80
N SER A 167 10.24 16.10 -6.49
CA SER A 167 11.65 16.00 -6.13
C SER A 167 12.23 14.65 -6.49
N HIS A 168 13.55 14.60 -6.66
CA HIS A 168 14.33 13.40 -6.86
C HIS A 168 15.65 13.53 -6.10
N ILE A 169 15.97 12.54 -5.28
CA ILE A 169 17.17 12.50 -4.44
C ILE A 169 17.87 11.16 -4.64
N THR A 170 19.18 11.17 -4.90
CA THR A 170 20.00 9.96 -4.86
C THR A 170 20.50 9.76 -3.43
N ALA A 171 19.77 8.96 -2.65
CA ALA A 171 20.06 8.67 -1.25
C ALA A 171 21.30 7.79 -1.10
N PHE A 172 21.41 6.74 -1.92
CA PHE A 172 22.57 5.85 -1.93
C PHE A 172 23.15 5.74 -3.34
N GLN A 173 24.49 5.67 -3.45
CA GLN A 173 25.14 5.41 -4.75
C GLN A 173 25.15 3.91 -4.99
N ASN A 174 24.54 3.46 -6.10
CA ASN A 174 24.56 2.08 -6.59
C ASN A 174 24.18 1.01 -5.55
N SER A 175 23.22 1.30 -4.67
CA SER A 175 22.75 0.34 -3.66
C SER A 175 21.24 0.40 -3.50
N SER A 176 20.63 -0.78 -3.33
CA SER A 176 19.17 -0.94 -3.21
C SER A 176 18.63 -0.29 -1.95
N ILE A 177 17.48 0.37 -2.04
CA ILE A 177 16.70 0.79 -0.86
C ILE A 177 15.66 -0.28 -0.55
N ASP A 178 15.95 -1.07 0.48
CA ASP A 178 15.11 -2.20 0.88
C ASP A 178 13.98 -1.75 1.81
N LEU A 179 14.23 -0.68 2.57
CA LEU A 179 13.28 -0.13 3.52
C LEU A 179 12.97 1.32 3.17
N LEU A 180 11.69 1.63 3.01
CA LEU A 180 11.20 3.00 3.00
C LEU A 180 10.04 3.07 3.99
N LEU A 181 10.13 3.98 4.96
CA LEU A 181 9.10 4.21 5.98
C LEU A 181 8.79 5.71 6.09
N CYS A 182 7.57 6.02 6.48
CA CYS A 182 7.21 7.38 6.88
C CYS A 182 6.97 7.39 8.39
N SER A 183 7.48 8.44 9.03
CA SER A 183 7.22 8.73 10.44
C SER A 183 5.71 8.92 10.72
N PRO A 184 5.24 8.59 11.93
CA PRO A 184 3.83 8.78 12.30
C PRO A 184 3.33 10.23 12.17
N ASP A 185 4.21 11.20 12.40
CA ASP A 185 3.94 12.64 12.26
C ASP A 185 4.02 13.15 10.81
N LYS A 186 4.41 12.26 9.87
CA LYS A 186 4.56 12.51 8.43
C LYS A 186 5.59 13.59 8.08
N GLN A 187 6.49 13.90 9.00
CA GLN A 187 7.55 14.90 8.79
C GLN A 187 8.81 14.28 8.19
N TRP A 188 9.02 13.00 8.43
CA TRP A 188 10.23 12.26 8.10
C TRP A 188 9.94 11.07 7.20
N LEU A 189 10.80 10.87 6.20
CA LEU A 189 10.93 9.61 5.49
C LEU A 189 12.20 8.93 5.95
N VAL A 190 12.16 7.62 6.20
CA VAL A 190 13.33 6.82 6.55
C VAL A 190 13.61 5.88 5.39
N ALA A 191 14.81 5.94 4.83
CA ALA A 191 15.29 5.02 3.80
C ALA A 191 16.43 4.17 4.36
N GLY A 192 16.42 2.87 4.08
CA GLY A 192 17.48 1.96 4.51
C GLY A 192 17.91 0.99 3.41
N SER A 193 19.21 0.71 3.40
CA SER A 193 19.86 -0.22 2.47
C SER A 193 20.62 -1.28 3.26
N THR A 194 20.52 -2.54 2.84
CA THR A 194 21.31 -3.66 3.41
C THR A 194 22.70 -3.79 2.79
N GLU A 195 22.92 -3.19 1.62
CA GLU A 195 24.13 -3.38 0.80
C GLU A 195 25.17 -2.27 0.98
N ASN A 196 24.79 -1.13 1.55
CA ASN A 196 25.68 0.01 1.67
C ASN A 196 26.23 0.18 3.08
N ALA A 197 27.55 0.30 3.22
CA ALA A 197 28.23 0.63 4.48
C ALA A 197 28.11 2.12 4.84
N ASP A 198 27.59 2.94 3.93
CA ASP A 198 27.43 4.38 4.13
C ASP A 198 26.28 4.64 5.12
N THR A 199 26.66 4.93 6.36
CA THR A 199 25.77 5.31 7.49
C THR A 199 25.49 6.81 7.53
N SER A 200 25.88 7.56 6.50
CA SER A 200 25.78 9.01 6.50
C SER A 200 24.33 9.51 6.46
N LEU A 201 24.01 10.35 7.45
CA LEU A 201 22.71 10.98 7.62
C LEU A 201 22.55 12.11 6.59
N LYS A 202 21.72 11.89 5.56
CA LYS A 202 21.50 12.89 4.49
C LYS A 202 20.23 13.68 4.72
N MET A 203 20.34 14.81 5.41
CA MET A 203 19.22 15.73 5.64
C MET A 203 19.08 16.69 4.45
N ASN A 204 17.94 16.66 3.76
CA ASN A 204 17.63 17.63 2.70
C ASN A 204 16.27 18.30 2.95
N HIS A 205 16.22 19.63 2.83
CA HIS A 205 14.97 20.40 2.84
C HIS A 205 14.38 20.48 1.42
N PRO A 206 13.04 20.47 1.23
CA PRO A 206 11.98 20.63 2.23
C PRO A 206 11.39 19.32 2.80
N TYR A 207 11.85 18.14 2.35
CA TYR A 207 11.39 16.83 2.82
C TYR A 207 12.57 16.04 3.40
N LEU A 208 12.63 15.96 4.72
CA LEU A 208 13.77 15.37 5.44
C LEU A 208 13.73 13.83 5.31
N VAL A 209 14.68 13.29 4.56
CA VAL A 209 14.90 11.85 4.39
C VAL A 209 16.02 11.39 5.34
N LEU A 210 15.69 10.64 6.38
CA LEU A 210 16.66 9.96 7.22
C LEU A 210 17.15 8.70 6.51
N CYS A 211 18.43 8.64 6.15
CA CYS A 211 19.05 7.44 5.61
C CYS A 211 19.69 6.66 6.76
N LEU A 212 19.31 5.39 6.95
CA LEU A 212 19.88 4.49 7.95
C LEU A 212 20.46 3.26 7.24
N SER A 213 21.76 3.03 7.35
CA SER A 213 22.37 1.76 6.96
C SER A 213 22.39 0.84 8.18
N THR A 214 21.88 -0.38 8.02
CA THR A 214 22.03 -1.45 9.02
C THR A 214 23.11 -2.41 8.55
N THR A 215 24.37 -2.09 8.81
CA THR A 215 25.42 -3.11 8.85
C THR A 215 25.27 -3.88 10.16
N VAL A 216 24.81 -5.12 10.06
CA VAL A 216 24.90 -6.07 11.16
C VAL A 216 26.38 -6.45 11.30
N LEU A 217 26.97 -6.16 12.46
CA LEU A 217 28.28 -6.67 12.89
C LEU A 217 28.23 -8.20 13.04
#